data_AF-A0A3R9KTF3-F1
#
_entry.id   AF-A0A3R9KTF3-F1
#
_cell.length_a   1.000
_cell.length_b   1.000
_cell.length_c   1.000
_cell.angle_alpha   90.00
_cell.angle_beta   90.00
_cell.angle_gamma   90.00
#
_symmetry.space_group_name_H-M   'P 1'
#
loop_
_entity.id
_entity.type
_entity.pdbx_description
1 polymer ?
#
loop_
_entity_poly.entity_id
_entity_poly.type
_entity_poly.pdbx_seq_one_letter_code
_entity_poly.pdbx_strand_id
1 'polypeptide(L)' 'MNRLINQIKIKIKGGSAMMINYFAMQINLGWITLEEVPKRYRAKVAELVEMSNIGNSDEPASK' A
#
# COMPACT_ATOMS: atom_id res chain seq x y z
N MET A 1 5.96 1.24 -30.26
CA MET A 1 5.42 0.38 -29.18
C MET A 1 3.89 0.44 -29.24
N ASN A 2 3.17 -0.69 -29.35
CA ASN A 2 1.73 -0.70 -29.65
C ASN A 2 0.91 0.01 -28.56
N ARG A 3 0.09 0.99 -28.95
CA ARG A 3 -0.73 1.83 -28.06
C ARG A 3 -1.59 1.00 -27.08
N LEU A 4 -2.15 -0.10 -27.56
CA LEU A 4 -2.97 -1.03 -26.76
C LEU A 4 -2.16 -1.69 -25.63
N ILE A 5 -0.93 -2.15 -25.92
CA ILE A 5 -0.05 -2.78 -24.92
C ILE A 5 0.27 -1.78 -23.81
N ASN A 6 0.47 -0.50 -24.17
CA ASN A 6 0.75 0.53 -23.18
C ASN A 6 -0.45 0.78 -22.25
N GLN A 7 -1.67 0.81 -22.79
CA GLN A 7 -2.88 0.96 -21.99
C GLN A 7 -3.08 -0.21 -21.01
N ILE A 8 -2.84 -1.45 -21.45
CA ILE A 8 -2.92 -2.63 -20.59
C ILE A 8 -1.91 -2.53 -19.44
N LYS A 9 -0.65 -2.16 -19.74
CA LYS A 9 0.40 -1.96 -18.74
C LYS A 9 0.00 -0.91 -17.69
N ILE A 10 -0.54 0.22 -18.13
CA ILE A 10 -0.99 1.30 -17.22
C ILE A 10 -2.10 0.79 -16.30
N LYS A 11 -3.08 0.05 -16.84
CA LYS A 11 -4.19 -0.48 -16.04
C LYS A 11 -3.72 -1.49 -14.98
N ILE A 12 -2.80 -2.40 -15.36
CA ILE A 12 -2.21 -3.37 -14.42
C ILE A 12 -1.41 -2.66 -13.32
N LYS A 13 -0.62 -1.64 -13.69
CA LYS A 13 0.16 -0.85 -12.73
C LYS A 13 -0.76 -0.10 -11.75
N GLY A 14 -1.81 0.54 -12.25
CA GLY A 14 -2.79 1.25 -11.44
C GLY A 14 -3.54 0.33 -10.48
N GLY A 15 -3.99 -0.84 -10.97
CA GLY A 15 -4.61 -1.84 -10.11
C GLY A 15 -3.68 -2.35 -9.01
N SER A 16 -2.40 -2.58 -9.32
CA SER A 16 -1.42 -3.01 -8.32
C SER A 16 -1.19 -1.95 -7.25
N ALA A 17 -1.09 -0.68 -7.62
CA ALA A 17 -0.95 0.43 -6.67
C ALA A 17 -2.19 0.56 -5.76
N MET A 18 -3.39 0.43 -6.32
CA MET A 18 -4.64 0.45 -5.55
C MET A 18 -4.68 -0.67 -4.51
N MET A 19 -4.30 -1.90 -4.88
CA MET A 19 -4.28 -3.02 -3.95
C MET A 19 -3.27 -2.81 -2.82
N ILE A 20 -2.08 -2.28 -3.11
CA ILE A 20 -1.06 -1.98 -2.08
C ILE A 20 -1.63 -0.98 -1.07
N ASN A 21 -2.21 0.13 -1.53
CA ASN A 21 -2.79 1.15 -0.67
C ASN A 21 -3.94 0.59 0.17
N TYR A 22 -4.81 -0.21 -0.45
CA TYR A 22 -5.94 -0.85 0.24
C TYR A 22 -5.45 -1.73 1.38
N PHE A 23 -4.51 -2.65 1.14
CA PHE A 23 -3.99 -3.53 2.18
C PHE A 23 -3.25 -2.78 3.29
N ALA A 24 -2.46 -1.75 2.95
CA ALA A 24 -1.81 -0.92 3.97
C ALA A 24 -2.82 -0.22 4.88
N MET A 25 -3.91 0.30 4.32
CA MET A 25 -5.02 0.86 5.10
C MET A 25 -5.65 -0.21 6.02
N GLN A 26 -5.94 -1.41 5.51
CA GLN A 26 -6.53 -2.47 6.32
C GLN A 26 -5.62 -2.87 7.51
N ILE A 27 -4.30 -2.91 7.30
CA ILE A 27 -3.34 -3.17 8.39
C ILE A 27 -3.33 -2.02 9.40
N ASN A 28 -3.24 -0.77 8.94
CA ASN A 28 -3.22 0.41 9.83
C ASN A 28 -4.49 0.54 10.67
N LEU A 29 -5.64 0.08 10.16
CA LEU A 29 -6.91 0.03 10.88
C LEU A 29 -7.07 -1.24 11.74
N GLY A 30 -6.09 -2.15 11.73
CA GLY A 30 -6.12 -3.40 12.49
C GLY A 30 -7.11 -4.45 11.97
N TRP A 31 -7.57 -4.34 10.72
CA TRP A 31 -8.52 -5.29 10.14
C TRP A 31 -7.87 -6.60 9.71
N ILE A 32 -6.60 -6.54 9.31
CA ILE A 32 -5.79 -7.70 8.91
C ILE A 32 -4.35 -7.52 9.39
N THR A 33 -3.59 -8.60 9.34
CA THR A 33 -2.15 -8.67 9.56
C THR A 33 -1.39 -8.74 8.23
N LEU A 34 -0.07 -8.49 8.24
CA LEU A 34 0.76 -8.51 7.03
C LEU A 34 0.82 -9.91 6.39
N GLU A 35 0.68 -10.96 7.20
CA GLU A 35 0.68 -12.36 6.80
C GLU A 35 -0.55 -12.70 5.92
N GLU A 36 -1.67 -12.03 6.14
CA GLU A 36 -2.91 -12.19 5.37
C GLU A 36 -2.88 -11.49 4.01
N VAL A 37 -1.96 -10.54 3.82
CA VAL A 37 -1.76 -9.87 2.54
C VAL A 37 -1.17 -10.86 1.51
N PRO A 38 -1.61 -10.86 0.24
CA PRO A 38 -1.00 -11.69 -0.80
C PRO A 38 0.50 -11.42 -0.97
N LYS A 39 1.32 -12.48 -1.07
CA LYS A 39 2.80 -12.41 -1.14
C LYS A 39 3.34 -11.33 -2.10
N ARG A 40 2.72 -11.19 -3.28
CA ARG A 40 3.15 -10.23 -4.32
C ARG A 40 3.06 -8.76 -3.90
N TYR A 41 2.30 -8.42 -2.86
CA TYR A 41 2.15 -7.04 -2.37
C TYR A 41 2.84 -6.79 -1.03
N ARG A 42 3.14 -7.84 -0.23
CA ARG A 42 3.62 -7.72 1.15
C ARG A 42 4.77 -6.74 1.34
N ALA A 43 5.82 -6.84 0.52
CA ALA A 43 7.00 -5.97 0.67
C ALA A 43 6.63 -4.48 0.55
N LYS A 44 5.80 -4.12 -0.44
CA LYS A 44 5.37 -2.74 -0.64
C LYS A 44 4.33 -2.27 0.37
N VAL A 45 3.49 -3.18 0.85
CA VAL A 45 2.55 -2.89 1.92
C VAL A 45 3.30 -2.63 3.25
N ALA A 46 4.31 -3.45 3.57
CA ALA A 46 5.11 -3.28 4.78
C ALA A 46 5.86 -1.93 4.78
N GLU A 47 6.51 -1.59 3.66
CA GLU A 47 7.17 -0.29 3.47
C GLU A 47 6.20 0.88 3.71
N LEU A 48 4.98 0.81 3.17
CA LEU A 48 3.99 1.88 3.30
C LEU A 48 3.43 2.02 4.73
N VAL A 49 3.20 0.89 5.41
CA VAL A 49 2.77 0.87 6.82
C VAL A 49 3.86 1.46 7.71
N GLU A 50 5.12 1.07 7.51
CA GLU A 50 6.26 1.61 8.25
C GLU A 50 6.39 3.13 8.06
N MET A 51 6.32 3.61 6.81
CA MET A 51 6.32 5.05 6.51
C MET A 51 5.19 5.81 7.21
N SER A 52 4.00 5.20 7.34
CA SER A 52 2.87 5.84 8.01
C SER A 52 3.05 5.99 9.53
N ASN A 53 3.87 5.13 10.15
CA ASN A 53 4.17 5.20 11.58
C ASN A 53 5.24 6.27 11.89
N ILE A 54 6.16 6.53 10.96
CA ILE A 54 7.19 7.56 11.10
C ILE A 54 6.57 8.95 11.21
N GLY A 55 5.51 9.24 10.44
CA GLY A 55 4.79 10.52 10.53
C GLY A 55 3.97 10.73 11.80
N ASN A 56 3.80 9.69 12.62
CA ASN A 56 2.97 9.71 13.83
C ASN A 56 3.80 9.79 15.13
N SER A 57 5.13 9.72 15.04
CA SER A 57 6.03 9.53 16.19
C SER A 57 6.66 10.81 16.74
N ASP A 58 6.39 12.00 16.16
CA ASP A 58 7.07 13.26 16.51
C ASP A 58 6.14 14.45 16.84
N GLU A 59 4.94 14.24 17.40
CA GLU A 59 4.20 15.32 18.07
C GLU A 59 3.52 14.86 19.37
N PRO A 60 3.83 15.43 20.55
CA PRO A 60 2.92 15.35 21.68
C PRO A 60 1.65 16.08 21.27
N ALA A 61 0.51 15.36 21.26
CA ALA A 61 -0.82 15.92 21.09
C ALA A 61 -0.97 17.15 22.00
N SER A 62 -0.80 18.33 21.43
CA SER A 62 -0.94 19.58 22.15
C SER A 62 -2.43 19.76 22.40
N LYS A 63 -2.79 19.72 23.68
CA LYS A 63 -4.12 20.04 24.20
C LYS A 63 -4.44 21.51 24.03
#